data_AF-M2QDK8-F1
#
_entry.id   AF-M2QDK8-F1
#
_cell.length_a   1.000
_cell.length_b   1.000
_cell.length_c   1.000
_cell.angle_alpha   90.00
_cell.angle_beta   90.00
_cell.angle_gamma   90.00
#
_symmetry.space_group_name_H-M   'P 1'
#
loop_
_entity.id
_entity.type
_entity.pdbx_description
1 polymer ?
#
loop_
_entity_poly.entity_id
_entity_poly.type
_entity_poly.pdbx_seq_one_letter_code
_entity_poly.pdbx_strand_id
1 'polypeptide(L)'
;MTSAELQAAMVSYIRPEDDLAAEAEVLLERGWLTRDTEHRLWLTKEGEQARVDLARNAPAIRAALHDGIEDADYVTTVKVLQRLIRNAGGASS
;
A
#
# COMPACT_ATOMS: atom_id res chain seq x y z
N MET A 1 -15.11 2.17 9.49
CA MET A 1 -15.01 3.00 8.28
C MET A 1 -15.35 2.14 7.08
N THR A 2 -16.18 2.62 6.16
CA THR A 2 -16.53 1.90 4.91
C THR A 2 -15.38 2.03 3.89
N SER A 3 -15.41 1.22 2.82
CA SER A 3 -14.39 1.33 1.74
C SER A 3 -14.40 2.70 1.06
N ALA A 4 -15.58 3.30 0.87
CA ALA A 4 -15.71 4.62 0.27
C ALA A 4 -15.15 5.72 1.20
N GLU A 5 -15.38 5.60 2.50
CA GLU A 5 -14.80 6.52 3.50
C GLU A 5 -13.28 6.37 3.61
N LEU A 6 -12.76 5.13 3.53
CA LEU A 6 -11.32 4.84 3.50
C LEU A 6 -10.67 5.49 2.27
N GLN A 7 -11.30 5.37 1.10
CA GLN A 7 -10.84 6.00 -0.13
C GLN A 7 -10.82 7.54 -0.04
N ALA A 8 -11.85 8.14 0.54
CA ALA A 8 -11.88 9.58 0.77
C ALA A 8 -10.78 10.04 1.74
N ALA A 9 -10.53 9.28 2.81
CA ALA A 9 -9.52 9.62 3.82
C ALA A 9 -8.08 9.48 3.29
N MET A 10 -7.85 8.62 2.30
CA MET A 10 -6.52 8.34 1.76
C MET A 10 -6.25 9.03 0.42
N VAL A 11 -7.11 9.95 -0.04
CA VAL A 11 -7.06 10.55 -1.39
C VAL A 11 -5.72 11.23 -1.73
N SER A 12 -4.96 11.71 -0.73
CA SER A 12 -3.62 12.30 -0.94
C SER A 12 -2.50 11.25 -1.09
N TYR A 13 -2.80 9.99 -0.81
CA TYR A 13 -1.87 8.85 -0.85
C TYR A 13 -2.23 7.83 -1.94
N ILE A 14 -3.46 7.87 -2.42
CA ILE A 14 -3.99 7.00 -3.48
C ILE A 14 -3.69 7.62 -4.84
N ARG A 15 -3.17 6.82 -5.76
CA ARG A 15 -3.09 7.16 -7.18
C ARG A 15 -4.38 6.69 -7.88
N PRO A 16 -4.74 7.31 -9.02
CA PRO A 16 -5.94 6.93 -9.76
C PRO A 16 -6.04 5.42 -10.09
N GLU A 17 -4.88 4.75 -10.17
CA GLU A 17 -4.76 3.31 -10.41
C GLU A 17 -4.91 2.40 -9.17
N ASP A 18 -4.95 2.90 -7.93
CA ASP A 18 -5.06 2.00 -6.78
C ASP A 18 -6.55 1.62 -6.52
N ASP A 19 -6.89 0.33 -6.60
CA ASP A 19 -8.21 -0.20 -6.27
C ASP A 19 -8.28 -0.63 -4.79
N LEU A 20 -8.66 0.32 -3.93
CA LEU A 20 -8.81 0.08 -2.50
C LEU A 20 -9.86 -0.99 -2.14
N ALA A 21 -10.87 -1.20 -2.98
CA ALA A 21 -11.87 -2.22 -2.71
C ALA A 21 -11.29 -3.62 -2.94
N ALA A 22 -10.57 -3.82 -4.05
CA ALA A 22 -9.86 -5.06 -4.33
C ALA A 22 -8.79 -5.36 -3.27
N GLU A 23 -8.00 -4.36 -2.86
CA GLU A 23 -7.00 -4.51 -1.79
C GLU A 23 -7.65 -4.86 -0.45
N ALA A 24 -8.81 -4.28 -0.12
CA ALA A 24 -9.55 -4.62 1.09
C ALA A 24 -10.07 -6.07 1.07
N GLU A 25 -10.49 -6.61 -0.08
CA GLU A 25 -10.87 -8.03 -0.21
C GLU A 25 -9.69 -8.96 0.08
N VAL A 26 -8.50 -8.66 -0.45
CA VAL A 26 -7.29 -9.46 -0.18
C VAL A 26 -6.99 -9.51 1.32
N LEU A 27 -7.16 -8.41 2.04
CA LEU A 27 -6.96 -8.36 3.49
C LEU A 27 -8.06 -9.07 4.28
N LEU A 28 -9.30 -9.14 3.75
CA LEU A 28 -10.39 -9.93 4.31
C LEU A 28 -10.16 -11.43 4.12
N GLU A 29 -9.73 -11.86 2.93
CA GLU A 29 -9.38 -13.26 2.63
C GLU A 29 -8.24 -13.77 3.52
N ARG A 30 -7.28 -12.89 3.84
CA ARG A 30 -6.18 -13.17 4.78
C ARG A 30 -6.61 -13.17 6.25
N GLY A 31 -7.85 -12.78 6.56
CA GLY A 31 -8.36 -12.66 7.92
C GLY A 31 -7.74 -11.50 8.71
N TRP A 32 -7.14 -10.51 8.04
CA TRP A 32 -6.56 -9.32 8.68
C TRP A 32 -7.59 -8.23 8.91
N LEU A 33 -8.68 -8.27 8.13
CA LEU A 33 -9.86 -7.43 8.31
C LEU A 33 -11.10 -8.29 8.57
N THR A 34 -12.12 -7.66 9.14
CA THR A 34 -13.51 -8.14 9.14
C THR A 34 -14.46 -7.04 8.66
N ARG A 35 -15.65 -7.43 8.21
CA ARG A 35 -16.75 -6.50 7.92
C ARG A 35 -17.87 -6.69 8.93
N ASP A 36 -18.37 -5.58 9.46
CA ASP A 36 -19.60 -5.59 10.26
C ASP A 36 -20.85 -5.57 9.36
N THR A 37 -22.03 -5.59 10.00
CA THR A 37 -23.34 -5.55 9.33
C THR A 37 -23.60 -4.26 8.54
N GLU A 38 -22.80 -3.23 8.74
CA GLU A 38 -22.86 -1.95 8.02
C GLU A 38 -21.72 -1.83 6.99
N HIS A 39 -21.06 -2.94 6.64
CA HIS A 39 -19.93 -3.00 5.71
C HIS A 39 -18.71 -2.16 6.13
N ARG A 40 -18.58 -1.84 7.43
CA ARG A 40 -17.39 -1.17 7.94
C ARG A 40 -16.27 -2.19 8.13
N LEU A 41 -15.07 -1.79 7.72
CA LEU A 41 -13.85 -2.58 7.90
C LEU A 41 -13.29 -2.38 9.31
N TRP A 42 -12.91 -3.49 9.94
CA TRP A 42 -12.31 -3.55 11.27
C TRP A 42 -11.04 -4.40 11.22
N LEU A 43 -9.99 -3.98 11.93
CA LEU A 43 -8.77 -4.77 12.04
C LEU A 43 -8.99 -5.95 12.97
N THR A 44 -8.50 -7.13 12.60
CA THR A 44 -8.44 -8.29 13.51
C THR A 44 -7.20 -8.21 14.40
N LYS A 45 -7.11 -9.11 15.38
CA LYS A 45 -5.89 -9.25 16.19
C LYS A 45 -4.70 -9.68 15.32
N GLU A 46 -4.95 -10.57 14.38
CA GLU A 46 -3.99 -11.08 13.41
C GLU A 46 -3.55 -9.96 12.46
N GLY A 47 -4.50 -9.13 12.00
CA GLY A 47 -4.23 -7.93 11.20
C GLY A 47 -3.40 -6.89 11.96
N GLU A 48 -3.67 -6.66 13.24
CA GLU A 48 -2.87 -5.73 14.07
C GLU A 48 -1.44 -6.25 14.25
N GLN A 49 -1.29 -7.55 14.52
CA GLN A 49 0.03 -8.17 14.66
C GLN A 49 0.82 -8.06 13.36
N ALA A 50 0.20 -8.36 12.21
CA ALA A 50 0.82 -8.21 10.90
C ALA A 50 1.23 -6.75 10.63
N ARG A 51 0.38 -5.78 10.98
CA ARG A 51 0.68 -4.34 10.85
C ARG A 51 1.89 -3.95 11.69
N VAL A 52 1.98 -4.42 12.94
CA VAL A 52 3.12 -4.17 13.84
C VAL A 52 4.40 -4.80 13.31
N ASP A 53 4.33 -6.03 12.81
CA ASP A 53 5.49 -6.73 12.25
C ASP A 53 6.01 -6.05 10.97
N LEU A 54 5.09 -5.62 10.08
CA LEU A 54 5.42 -4.81 8.91
C LEU A 54 6.06 -3.48 9.31
N ALA A 55 5.47 -2.76 10.25
CA ALA A 55 5.99 -1.47 10.72
C ALA A 55 7.37 -1.60 11.38
N ARG A 56 7.63 -2.72 12.07
CA ARG A 56 8.94 -3.01 12.68
C ARG A 56 10.02 -3.27 11.63
N ASN A 57 9.68 -3.93 10.53
CA ASN A 57 10.64 -4.37 9.52
C ASN A 57 10.83 -3.33 8.39
N ALA A 58 9.83 -2.49 8.12
CA ALA A 58 9.87 -1.51 7.02
C ALA A 58 11.06 -0.53 7.09
N PRO A 59 11.47 0.01 8.25
CA PRO A 59 12.65 0.86 8.34
C PRO A 59 13.95 0.13 7.97
N ALA A 60 14.10 -1.13 8.39
CA ALA A 60 15.29 -1.93 8.10
C ALA A 60 15.37 -2.29 6.61
N ILE A 61 14.23 -2.65 5.99
CA ILE A 61 14.15 -2.91 4.55
C ILE A 61 14.44 -1.63 3.77
N ARG A 62 13.86 -0.48 4.17
CA ARG A 62 14.16 0.81 3.54
C ARG A 62 15.63 1.19 3.69
N ALA A 63 16.21 1.00 4.87
CA ALA A 63 17.63 1.27 5.11
C ALA A 63 18.52 0.39 4.22
N ALA A 64 18.22 -0.91 4.10
CA ALA A 64 18.96 -1.81 3.23
C ALA A 64 18.82 -1.46 1.74
N LEU A 65 17.66 -0.98 1.30
CA LEU A 65 17.44 -0.54 -0.08
C LEU A 65 18.10 0.82 -0.40
N HIS A 66 18.27 1.68 0.60
CA HIS A 66 18.91 2.99 0.47
C HIS A 66 20.41 2.96 0.81
N ASP A 67 20.95 1.85 1.33
CA ASP A 67 22.35 1.77 1.75
C ASP A 67 23.29 2.03 0.57
N GLY A 68 24.16 3.04 0.71
CA GLY A 68 25.07 3.48 -0.35
C GLY A 68 24.41 4.22 -1.53
N ILE A 69 23.12 4.56 -1.44
CA ILE A 69 22.39 5.33 -2.47
C ILE A 69 21.98 6.69 -1.88
N GLU A 70 22.41 7.79 -2.49
CA GLU A 70 21.90 9.10 -2.11
C GLU A 70 20.40 9.20 -2.41
N ASP A 71 19.64 9.85 -1.52
CA ASP A 71 18.19 9.97 -1.68
C ASP A 71 17.80 10.60 -3.04
N ALA A 72 18.60 11.53 -3.55
CA ALA A 72 18.39 12.15 -4.86
C ALA A 72 18.52 11.14 -6.02
N ASP A 73 19.50 10.23 -5.94
CA ASP A 73 19.74 9.20 -6.94
C ASP A 73 18.66 8.11 -6.88
N TYR A 74 18.24 7.72 -5.68
CA TYR A 74 17.12 6.81 -5.49
C TYR A 74 15.83 7.38 -6.10
N VAL A 75 15.48 8.62 -5.77
CA VAL A 75 14.27 9.30 -6.29
C VAL A 75 14.33 9.42 -7.81
N THR A 76 15.50 9.77 -8.36
CA THR A 76 15.70 9.87 -9.81
C THR A 76 15.50 8.52 -10.47
N THR A 77 16.08 7.46 -9.90
CA THR A 77 15.98 6.09 -10.40
C THR A 77 14.54 5.59 -10.42
N VAL A 78 13.79 5.79 -9.33
CA VAL A 78 12.37 5.42 -9.24
C VAL A 78 11.53 6.16 -10.29
N LYS A 79 11.75 7.48 -10.47
CA LYS A 79 11.04 8.27 -11.49
C LYS A 79 11.30 7.75 -12.90
N VAL A 80 12.54 7.37 -13.20
CA VAL A 80 12.93 6.78 -14.49
C VAL A 80 12.27 5.42 -14.68
N LEU A 81 12.31 4.54 -13.68
CA LEU A 81 11.64 3.23 -13.75
C LEU A 81 10.15 3.36 -13.99
N GLN A 82 9.47 4.25 -13.26
CA GLN A 82 8.04 4.53 -13.47
C GLN A 82 7.76 5.03 -14.89
N ARG A 83 8.65 5.85 -15.47
CA ARG A 83 8.52 6.31 -16.86
C ARG A 83 8.72 5.17 -17.85
N LEU A 84 9.68 4.27 -17.61
CA LEU A 84 9.89 3.08 -18.44
C LEU A 84 8.68 2.15 -18.42
N ILE A 85 8.10 1.88 -17.24
CA ILE A 85 6.89 1.05 -17.10
C ILE A 85 5.73 1.64 -17.91
N ARG A 86 5.48 2.95 -17.79
CA ARG A 86 4.45 3.64 -18.60
C ARG A 86 4.72 3.53 -20.09
N ASN A 87 5.97 3.70 -20.51
CA ASN A 87 6.35 3.64 -21.92
C ASN A 87 6.22 2.22 -22.49
N ALA A 88 6.42 1.18 -21.67
CA ALA A 88 6.32 -0.22 -22.06
C ALA A 88 4.87 -0.71 -22.21
N GLY A 89 3.87 0.19 -22.15
CA GLY A 89 2.47 -0.19 -22.18
C GLY A 89 2.01 -0.91 -20.91
N GLY A 90 2.79 -0.80 -19.82
CA GLY A 90 2.31 -1.10 -18.48
C GLY A 90 1.19 -0.11 -18.16
N ALA A 91 -0.03 -0.49 -18.52
CA ALA A 91 -1.22 0.08 -17.92
C ALA A 91 -1.14 -0.30 -16.44
N SER A 92 -0.92 0.69 -15.59
CA SER A 92 -1.48 0.61 -14.26
C SER A 92 -3.00 0.61 -14.46
N SER A 93 -3.57 -0.58 -14.61
CA SER A 93 -5.00 -0.80 -14.45
C SER A 93 -5.31 -0.76 -12.96
#